data_AF-A0A5B2VIN4-F1
#
_entry.id   AF-A0A5B2VIN4-F1
#
_cell.length_a   1.000
_cell.length_b   1.000
_cell.length_c   1.000
_cell.angle_alpha   90.00
_cell.angle_beta   90.00
_cell.angle_gamma   90.00
#
_symmetry.space_group_name_H-M   'P 1'
#
loop_
_entity.id
_entity.type
_entity.pdbx_description
1 polymer ?
#
loop_
_entity_poly.entity_id
_entity_poly.type
_entity_poly.pdbx_seq_one_letter_code
_entity_poly.pdbx_strand_id
1 'polypeptide(L)'
;MDRVELFDIAACIANPLLLDDGEGVPGSTGEICTASFLDNERILVGASNEEPMDDENIDTVPQEHIAVWHFKQGRVSNAVKVQGAFGNLIAIDDDYCLDLFRYPKIINLQTGAIEEKMEEFDTGLQASAMVHYLKKEEWPIMAYNRALKILAVKRGYDLELLSI
;
A
#
# COMPACT_ATOMS: atom_id res chain seq x y z
N MET A 1 10.29 9.18 -7.20
CA MET A 1 9.46 8.09 -7.71
C MET A 1 9.39 6.98 -6.69
N ASP A 2 8.20 6.75 -6.19
CA ASP A 2 7.91 5.57 -5.38
C ASP A 2 7.87 4.34 -6.30
N ARG A 3 8.59 3.30 -5.89
CA ARG A 3 8.60 2.00 -6.56
C ARG A 3 8.56 0.91 -5.51
N VAL A 4 7.89 -0.18 -5.86
CA VAL A 4 7.90 -1.41 -5.09
C VAL A 4 8.90 -2.37 -5.70
N GLU A 5 9.79 -2.89 -4.87
CA GLU A 5 10.78 -3.90 -5.23
C GLU A 5 10.69 -5.09 -4.27
N LEU A 6 10.67 -6.28 -4.84
CA LEU A 6 10.61 -7.55 -4.11
C LEU A 6 11.99 -8.21 -4.10
N PHE A 7 12.39 -8.69 -2.93
CA PHE A 7 13.67 -9.35 -2.71
C PHE A 7 13.48 -10.68 -1.97
N ASP A 8 14.24 -11.71 -2.37
CA ASP A 8 14.47 -12.88 -1.54
C ASP A 8 15.55 -12.55 -0.50
N ILE A 9 15.13 -12.28 0.72
CA ILE A 9 16.03 -11.89 1.82
C ILE A 9 17.06 -12.98 2.13
N ALA A 10 16.70 -14.27 2.04
CA ALA A 10 17.64 -15.34 2.31
C ALA A 10 18.74 -15.39 1.24
N ALA A 11 18.37 -15.20 -0.03
CA ALA A 11 19.33 -15.08 -1.13
C ALA A 11 20.20 -13.82 -0.98
N CYS A 12 19.61 -12.67 -0.62
CA CYS A 12 20.32 -11.42 -0.42
C CYS A 12 21.33 -11.49 0.73
N ILE A 13 21.02 -12.21 1.81
CA ILE A 13 21.97 -12.43 2.91
C ILE A 13 23.18 -13.26 2.43
N ALA A 14 22.94 -14.26 1.56
CA ALA A 14 24.01 -15.08 1.00
C ALA A 14 24.84 -14.32 -0.07
N ASN A 15 24.20 -13.40 -0.80
CA ASN A 15 24.82 -12.55 -1.80
C ASN A 15 24.22 -11.13 -1.79
N PRO A 16 24.84 -10.17 -1.08
CA PRO A 16 24.32 -8.80 -0.96
C PRO A 16 24.17 -8.04 -2.27
N LEU A 17 24.85 -8.45 -3.34
CA LEU A 17 24.70 -7.84 -4.68
C LEU A 17 23.29 -8.02 -5.25
N LEU A 18 22.49 -8.96 -4.72
CA LEU A 18 21.10 -9.14 -5.14
C LEU A 18 20.17 -8.02 -4.66
N LEU A 19 20.62 -7.15 -3.74
CA LEU A 19 19.87 -5.95 -3.34
C LEU A 19 19.84 -4.87 -4.43
N ASP A 20 20.71 -4.98 -5.45
CA ASP A 20 20.76 -4.05 -6.57
C ASP A 20 19.79 -4.45 -7.72
N ASP A 21 19.15 -5.63 -7.64
CA ASP A 21 18.30 -6.20 -8.71
C ASP A 21 16.96 -6.73 -8.17
N GLY A 22 16.16 -5.82 -7.61
CA GLY A 22 14.83 -6.14 -7.08
C GLY A 22 13.79 -6.37 -8.18
N GLU A 23 12.86 -7.31 -7.95
CA GLU A 23 11.75 -7.55 -8.87
C GLU A 23 10.69 -6.45 -8.71
N GLY A 24 10.36 -5.75 -9.78
CA GLY A 24 9.32 -4.72 -9.80
C GLY A 24 7.96 -5.26 -10.26
N VAL A 25 6.90 -4.47 -10.05
CA VAL A 25 5.56 -4.77 -10.55
C VAL A 25 5.58 -4.81 -12.10
N PRO A 26 5.24 -5.96 -12.73
CA PRO A 26 5.31 -6.09 -14.19
C PRO A 26 4.41 -5.10 -14.93
N GLY A 27 4.96 -4.44 -15.94
CA GLY A 27 4.21 -3.53 -16.82
C GLY A 27 3.74 -2.24 -16.16
N SER A 28 4.22 -1.93 -14.96
CA SER A 28 3.93 -0.67 -14.29
C SER A 28 4.93 0.41 -14.69
N THR A 29 4.41 1.59 -15.03
CA THR A 29 5.15 2.78 -15.50
C THR A 29 4.93 4.01 -14.60
N GLY A 30 3.89 3.98 -13.77
CA GLY A 30 3.55 4.97 -12.78
C GLY A 30 4.14 4.70 -11.40
N GLU A 31 3.87 5.60 -10.46
CA GLU A 31 4.37 5.50 -9.10
C GLU A 31 3.53 4.54 -8.26
N ILE A 32 4.08 3.37 -7.94
CA ILE A 32 3.47 2.45 -6.97
C ILE A 32 3.88 2.90 -5.57
N CYS A 33 2.97 3.59 -4.89
CA CYS A 33 3.23 4.26 -3.62
C CYS A 33 2.97 3.40 -2.38
N THR A 34 2.36 2.22 -2.57
CA THR A 34 2.04 1.32 -1.45
C THR A 34 2.06 -0.14 -1.89
N ALA A 35 2.52 -1.01 -0.98
CA ALA A 35 2.46 -2.45 -1.14
C ALA A 35 2.23 -3.16 0.21
N SER A 36 1.48 -4.26 0.19
CA SER A 36 1.22 -5.09 1.36
C SER A 36 1.09 -6.55 0.97
N PHE A 37 1.79 -7.46 1.67
CA PHE A 37 1.63 -8.89 1.44
C PHE A 37 0.23 -9.36 1.84
N LEU A 38 -0.51 -9.91 0.88
CA LEU A 38 -1.75 -10.64 1.13
C LEU A 38 -1.42 -12.02 1.70
N ASP A 39 -0.40 -12.67 1.14
CA ASP A 39 0.14 -13.96 1.57
C ASP A 39 1.56 -14.16 1.02
N ASN A 40 2.03 -15.41 0.95
CA ASN A 40 3.37 -15.78 0.48
C ASN A 40 3.57 -15.74 -1.04
N GLU A 41 2.55 -15.36 -1.83
CA GLU A 41 2.59 -15.33 -3.30
C GLU A 41 1.91 -14.10 -3.91
N ARG A 42 1.17 -13.34 -3.10
CA ARG A 42 0.35 -12.20 -3.52
C ARG A 42 0.69 -10.95 -2.74
N ILE A 43 0.84 -9.85 -3.46
CA ILE A 43 1.09 -8.52 -2.91
C ILE A 43 0.00 -7.58 -3.43
N LEU A 44 -0.74 -6.95 -2.51
CA LEU A 44 -1.56 -5.80 -2.84
C LEU A 44 -0.65 -4.63 -3.19
N VAL A 45 -0.89 -3.97 -4.31
CA VAL A 45 -0.17 -2.77 -4.75
C VAL A 45 -1.17 -1.64 -5.05
N GLY A 46 -0.75 -0.40 -4.87
CA GLY A 46 -1.55 0.78 -5.20
C GLY A 46 -0.72 1.87 -5.87
N ALA A 47 -1.27 2.47 -6.91
CA ALA A 47 -0.64 3.57 -7.64
C ALA A 47 -1.15 4.92 -7.13
N SER A 48 -0.24 5.89 -7.00
CA SER A 48 -0.60 7.25 -6.59
C SER A 48 -1.38 8.00 -7.68
N ASN A 49 -1.73 9.26 -7.42
CA ASN A 49 -2.35 10.15 -8.42
C ASN A 49 -1.31 10.95 -9.23
N GLU A 50 -0.03 10.56 -9.20
CA GLU A 50 1.03 11.25 -9.93
C GLU A 50 1.07 10.83 -11.40
N GLU A 51 1.33 11.77 -12.30
CA GLU A 51 1.41 11.56 -13.76
C GLU A 51 2.34 10.38 -14.09
N PRO A 52 1.92 9.42 -14.95
CA PRO A 52 2.78 8.32 -15.34
C PRO A 52 3.98 8.84 -16.13
N MET A 53 5.10 8.11 -16.03
CA MET A 53 6.33 8.47 -16.73
C MET A 53 6.27 8.23 -18.23
N ASP A 54 5.33 7.37 -18.66
CA ASP A 54 5.07 6.99 -20.05
C ASP A 54 3.56 7.16 -20.30
N ASP A 55 3.20 8.10 -21.16
CA ASP A 55 1.81 8.39 -21.54
C ASP A 55 1.38 7.65 -22.82
N GLU A 56 2.31 6.92 -23.46
CA GLU A 56 2.04 6.16 -24.68
C GLU A 56 1.55 4.74 -24.39
N ASN A 57 1.91 4.18 -23.23
CA ASN A 57 1.54 2.82 -22.82
C ASN A 57 0.45 2.80 -21.73
N ILE A 58 -0.41 1.79 -21.79
CA ILE A 58 -1.41 1.53 -20.75
C ILE A 58 -0.73 0.84 -19.57
N ASP A 59 -0.69 1.52 -18.42
CA ASP A 59 -0.14 0.98 -17.18
C ASP A 59 -0.97 -0.22 -16.68
N THR A 60 -0.30 -1.24 -16.15
CA THR A 60 -0.96 -2.39 -15.49
C THR A 60 -1.64 -2.01 -14.18
N VAL A 61 -1.16 -0.95 -13.51
CA VAL A 61 -1.78 -0.35 -12.33
C VAL A 61 -1.91 1.15 -12.57
N PRO A 62 -3.00 1.61 -13.22
CA PRO A 62 -3.21 3.02 -13.50
C PRO A 62 -3.32 3.86 -12.21
N GLN A 63 -3.16 5.17 -12.34
CA GLN A 63 -3.32 6.12 -11.22
C GLN A 63 -4.60 5.89 -10.41
N GLU A 64 -4.50 6.01 -9.09
CA GLU A 64 -5.61 5.82 -8.15
C GLU A 64 -6.23 4.40 -8.21
N HIS A 65 -5.55 3.43 -8.82
CA HIS A 65 -5.97 2.04 -8.82
C HIS A 65 -5.15 1.21 -7.84
N ILE A 66 -5.77 0.12 -7.42
CA ILE A 66 -5.15 -0.98 -6.68
C ILE A 66 -5.21 -2.25 -7.50
N ALA A 67 -4.25 -3.14 -7.29
CA ALA A 67 -4.20 -4.45 -7.93
C ALA A 67 -3.51 -5.48 -7.03
N VAL A 68 -3.65 -6.76 -7.37
CA VAL A 68 -2.93 -7.86 -6.74
C VAL A 68 -1.83 -8.34 -7.68
N TRP A 69 -0.58 -8.15 -7.27
CA TRP A 69 0.58 -8.69 -7.93
C TRP A 69 0.84 -10.13 -7.46
N HIS A 70 0.70 -11.07 -8.39
CA HIS A 70 1.02 -12.48 -8.22
C HIS A 70 2.48 -12.73 -8.64
N PHE A 71 3.41 -12.44 -7.74
CA PHE A 71 4.83 -12.29 -8.09
C PHE A 71 5.47 -13.60 -8.58
N LYS A 72 5.12 -14.75 -8.01
CA LYS A 72 5.63 -16.04 -8.50
C LYS A 72 5.16 -16.39 -9.91
N GLN A 73 4.01 -15.86 -10.32
CA GLN A 73 3.45 -16.09 -11.65
C GLN A 73 3.76 -14.94 -12.63
N GLY A 74 4.46 -13.90 -12.19
CA GLY A 74 4.83 -12.75 -13.01
C GLY A 74 3.62 -12.01 -13.60
N ARG A 75 2.47 -11.98 -12.90
CA ARG A 75 1.24 -11.35 -13.41
C ARG A 75 0.60 -10.41 -12.39
N VAL A 76 -0.08 -9.39 -12.88
CA VAL A 76 -0.92 -8.48 -12.09
C VAL A 76 -2.38 -8.81 -12.36
N SER A 77 -3.25 -8.74 -11.33
CA SER A 77 -4.69 -8.86 -11.52
C SER A 77 -5.26 -7.69 -12.33
N ASN A 78 -6.55 -7.72 -12.64
CA ASN A 78 -7.22 -6.51 -13.10
C ASN A 78 -7.09 -5.43 -12.02
N ALA A 79 -6.71 -4.22 -12.43
CA ALA A 79 -6.65 -3.06 -11.56
C ALA A 79 -8.05 -2.52 -11.30
N VAL A 80 -8.28 -2.00 -10.09
CA VAL A 80 -9.56 -1.49 -9.64
C VAL A 80 -9.39 -0.07 -9.14
N LYS A 81 -10.16 0.87 -9.69
CA LYS A 81 -10.12 2.27 -9.27
C LYS A 81 -10.72 2.43 -7.88
N VAL A 82 -9.97 2.99 -6.95
CA VAL A 82 -10.49 3.31 -5.61
C VAL A 82 -11.43 4.51 -5.68
N GLN A 83 -12.57 4.44 -5.01
CA GLN A 83 -13.60 5.49 -5.00
C GLN A 83 -13.30 6.59 -3.98
N GLY A 84 -12.05 7.06 -3.97
CA GLY A 84 -11.55 8.11 -3.09
C GLY A 84 -10.02 8.09 -3.01
N ALA A 85 -9.47 9.11 -2.35
CA ALA A 85 -8.04 9.15 -2.07
C ALA A 85 -7.65 8.06 -1.07
N PHE A 86 -6.51 7.43 -1.31
CA PHE A 86 -5.87 6.49 -0.40
C PHE A 86 -4.38 6.78 -0.28
N GLY A 87 -3.73 6.14 0.68
CA GLY A 87 -2.31 6.24 0.94
C GLY A 87 -1.70 4.86 1.18
N ASN A 88 -1.14 4.67 2.38
CA ASN A 88 -0.58 3.37 2.75
C ASN A 88 -1.69 2.35 2.99
N LEU A 89 -1.72 1.33 2.13
CA LEU A 89 -2.65 0.21 2.22
C LEU A 89 -2.06 -0.93 3.03
N ILE A 90 -2.92 -1.56 3.83
CA ILE A 90 -2.60 -2.76 4.60
C ILE A 90 -3.61 -3.84 4.20
N ALA A 91 -3.13 -4.95 3.66
CA ALA A 91 -3.99 -6.07 3.30
C ALA A 91 -4.61 -6.70 4.56
N ILE A 92 -5.94 -6.85 4.57
CA ILE A 92 -6.67 -7.54 5.64
C ILE A 92 -6.83 -9.01 5.22
N ASP A 93 -7.46 -9.23 4.08
CA ASP A 93 -7.74 -10.53 3.47
C ASP A 93 -7.91 -10.39 1.95
N ASP A 94 -8.46 -11.41 1.30
CA ASP A 94 -8.62 -11.48 -0.15
C ASP A 94 -9.64 -10.47 -0.70
N ASP A 95 -10.49 -9.92 0.16
CA ASP A 95 -11.59 -9.05 -0.22
C ASP A 95 -11.37 -7.61 0.21
N TYR A 96 -10.58 -7.37 1.27
CA TYR A 96 -10.46 -6.05 1.89
C TYR A 96 -9.03 -5.61 2.19
N CYS A 97 -8.83 -4.30 2.12
CA CYS A 97 -7.66 -3.63 2.69
C CYS A 97 -8.06 -2.44 3.56
N LEU A 98 -7.14 -2.08 4.47
CA LEU A 98 -7.21 -0.92 5.32
C LEU A 98 -6.36 0.19 4.71
N ASP A 99 -6.94 1.35 4.47
CA ASP A 99 -6.22 2.58 4.16
C ASP A 99 -6.17 3.50 5.39
N LEU A 100 -5.03 4.16 5.60
CA LEU A 100 -4.77 5.03 6.73
C LEU A 100 -4.56 6.50 6.33
N PHE A 101 -4.80 6.87 5.07
CA PHE A 101 -4.71 8.27 4.66
C PHE A 101 -5.84 9.12 5.24
N ARG A 102 -5.51 10.13 6.04
CA ARG A 102 -6.42 11.01 6.83
C ARG A 102 -7.15 10.30 7.96
N TYR A 103 -7.78 9.17 7.66
CA TYR A 103 -8.53 8.36 8.61
C TYR A 103 -8.63 6.91 8.12
N PRO A 104 -8.84 5.93 9.02
CA PRO A 104 -9.05 4.54 8.66
C PRO A 104 -10.22 4.36 7.69
N LYS A 105 -9.98 3.63 6.60
CA LYS A 105 -10.99 3.25 5.61
C LYS A 105 -10.86 1.79 5.26
N ILE A 106 -11.99 1.09 5.15
CA ILE A 106 -12.04 -0.27 4.62
C ILE A 106 -12.41 -0.19 3.14
N ILE A 107 -11.51 -0.67 2.30
CA ILE A 107 -11.65 -0.65 0.84
C ILE A 107 -11.86 -2.07 0.35
N ASN A 108 -12.90 -2.28 -0.47
CA ASN A 108 -13.14 -3.54 -1.16
C ASN A 108 -12.19 -3.67 -2.36
N LEU A 109 -11.41 -4.74 -2.40
CA LEU A 109 -10.37 -4.98 -3.41
C LEU A 109 -10.95 -5.27 -4.81
N GLN A 110 -12.18 -5.75 -4.91
CA GLN A 110 -12.83 -6.11 -6.17
C GLN A 110 -13.56 -4.93 -6.82
N THR A 111 -14.10 -4.01 -6.00
CA THR A 111 -14.96 -2.91 -6.49
C THR A 111 -14.32 -1.53 -6.31
N GLY A 112 -13.31 -1.41 -5.46
CA GLY A 112 -12.69 -0.14 -5.08
C GLY A 112 -13.59 0.72 -4.20
N ALA A 113 -14.74 0.21 -3.76
CA ALA A 113 -15.65 0.91 -2.88
C ALA A 113 -15.03 1.07 -1.49
N ILE A 114 -15.23 2.25 -0.89
CA ILE A 114 -14.92 2.49 0.52
C ILE A 114 -16.17 2.10 1.32
N GLU A 115 -16.13 0.93 1.95
CA GLU A 115 -17.27 0.33 2.67
C GLU A 115 -17.43 0.90 4.08
N GLU A 116 -16.32 1.32 4.70
CA GLU A 116 -16.32 1.91 6.03
C GLU A 116 -15.32 3.06 6.13
N LYS A 117 -15.67 4.08 6.93
CA LYS A 117 -14.85 5.26 7.22
C LYS A 117 -14.95 5.56 8.70
N MET A 118 -13.81 5.71 9.37
CA MET A 118 -13.74 6.03 10.79
C MET A 118 -13.17 7.44 10.97
N GLU A 119 -13.94 8.45 10.51
CA GLU A 119 -13.49 9.84 10.39
C GLU A 119 -13.15 10.51 11.73
N GLU A 120 -13.62 9.93 12.84
CA GLU A 120 -13.26 10.35 14.19
C GLU A 120 -11.79 10.08 14.54
N PHE A 121 -11.09 9.25 13.77
CA PHE A 121 -9.67 8.95 13.96
C PHE A 121 -8.81 9.59 12.86
N ASP A 122 -8.16 10.70 13.17
CA ASP A 122 -7.10 11.27 12.32
C ASP A 122 -5.82 10.41 12.33
N THR A 123 -5.51 9.75 11.23
CA THR A 123 -4.31 8.91 11.02
C THR A 123 -3.21 9.60 10.20
N GLY A 124 -3.33 10.92 9.99
CA GLY A 124 -2.33 11.75 9.34
C GLY A 124 -2.38 11.70 7.81
N LEU A 125 -1.47 12.43 7.16
CA LEU A 125 -1.48 12.66 5.71
C LEU A 125 -0.41 11.84 4.97
N GLN A 126 0.10 10.78 5.57
CA GLN A 126 1.05 9.91 4.90
C GLN A 126 0.35 9.10 3.80
N ALA A 127 0.78 9.33 2.55
CA ALA A 127 0.24 8.65 1.39
C ALA A 127 1.24 7.68 0.73
N SER A 128 2.52 7.74 1.12
CA SER A 128 3.57 6.86 0.61
C SER A 128 4.74 6.70 1.59
N ALA A 129 5.79 5.98 1.15
CA ALA A 129 7.04 5.83 1.90
C ALA A 129 7.87 7.13 1.93
N MET A 130 7.73 8.01 0.93
CA MET A 130 8.45 9.27 0.85
C MET A 130 7.74 10.40 1.62
N VAL A 131 8.09 10.57 2.90
CA VAL A 131 7.38 11.50 3.82
C VAL A 131 8.01 12.89 3.95
N HIS A 132 8.87 13.33 3.03
CA HIS A 132 9.61 14.60 3.14
C HIS A 132 8.73 15.85 3.23
N TYR A 133 7.48 15.75 2.76
CA TYR A 133 6.49 16.83 2.80
C TYR A 133 5.78 16.94 4.16
N LEU A 134 5.93 15.95 5.06
CA LEU A 134 5.35 15.95 6.41
C LEU A 134 6.34 16.50 7.43
N LYS A 135 5.85 17.26 8.40
CA LYS A 135 6.66 17.61 9.58
C LYS A 135 6.83 16.39 10.46
N LYS A 136 7.93 16.33 11.21
CA LYS A 136 8.24 15.17 12.07
C LYS A 136 7.16 14.89 13.11
N GLU A 137 6.51 15.94 13.59
CA GLU A 137 5.41 15.87 14.55
C GLU A 137 4.12 15.29 13.94
N GLU A 138 4.04 15.27 12.61
CA GLU A 138 2.92 14.75 11.82
C GLU A 138 3.16 13.31 11.33
N TRP A 139 4.30 12.70 11.69
CA TRP A 139 4.60 11.32 11.32
C TRP A 139 3.65 10.37 12.05
N PRO A 140 2.79 9.64 11.33
CA PRO A 140 1.85 8.76 11.97
C PRO A 140 2.61 7.51 12.46
N ILE A 141 2.55 7.27 13.77
CA ILE A 141 3.13 6.07 14.38
C ILE A 141 1.99 5.08 14.56
N MET A 142 1.96 4.07 13.69
CA MET A 142 0.86 3.11 13.61
C MET A 142 1.40 1.70 13.47
N ALA A 143 0.63 0.73 13.97
CA ALA A 143 0.91 -0.68 13.78
C ALA A 143 -0.41 -1.44 13.64
N TYR A 144 -0.48 -2.34 12.67
CA TYR A 144 -1.63 -3.22 12.49
C TYR A 144 -1.25 -4.66 12.84
N ASN A 145 -2.04 -5.28 13.71
CA ASN A 145 -1.95 -6.70 13.99
C ASN A 145 -3.06 -7.44 13.23
N ARG A 146 -2.69 -8.13 12.15
CA ARG A 146 -3.62 -8.87 11.30
C ARG A 146 -4.33 -10.01 12.03
N ALA A 147 -3.66 -10.71 12.94
CA ALA A 147 -4.23 -11.85 13.65
C ALA A 147 -5.32 -11.42 14.65
N LEU A 148 -5.12 -10.28 15.30
CA LEU A 148 -6.09 -9.70 16.24
C LEU A 148 -7.07 -8.74 15.57
N LYS A 149 -6.78 -8.35 14.32
CA LYS A 149 -7.41 -7.24 13.61
C LYS A 149 -7.46 -5.97 14.45
N ILE A 150 -6.33 -5.60 15.03
CA ILE A 150 -6.20 -4.39 15.85
C ILE A 150 -5.27 -3.41 15.16
N LEU A 151 -5.74 -2.19 14.94
CA LEU A 151 -4.90 -1.05 14.59
C LEU A 151 -4.55 -0.27 15.86
N ALA A 152 -3.26 -0.08 16.09
CA ALA A 152 -2.75 0.80 17.13
C ALA A 152 -2.27 2.11 16.50
N VAL A 153 -2.74 3.25 17.02
CA VAL A 153 -2.37 4.59 16.54
C VAL A 153 -1.85 5.40 17.73
N LYS A 154 -0.64 5.95 17.62
CA LYS A 154 -0.08 6.83 18.65
C LYS A 154 -0.38 8.30 18.31
N ARG A 155 -0.98 9.01 19.27
CA ARG A 155 -1.26 10.45 19.21
C ARG A 155 -0.57 11.15 20.37
N GLY A 156 0.49 11.92 20.10
CA GLY A 156 1.26 12.55 21.16
C GLY A 156 1.82 11.50 22.14
N TYR A 157 1.27 11.46 23.36
CA TYR A 157 1.60 10.48 24.41
C TYR A 157 0.57 9.36 24.56
N ASP A 158 -0.58 9.45 23.88
CA ASP A 158 -1.66 8.47 23.96
C ASP A 158 -1.52 7.39 22.89
N LEU A 159 -2.06 6.20 23.19
CA LEU A 159 -2.18 5.07 22.28
C LEU A 159 -3.65 4.68 22.16
N GLU A 160 -4.20 4.80 20.97
CA GLU A 160 -5.56 4.37 20.64
C GLU A 160 -5.53 3.00 19.96
N LEU A 161 -6.45 2.13 20.34
CA LEU A 161 -6.62 0.80 19.76
C LEU A 161 -7.98 0.71 19.10
N LEU A 162 -7.99 0.39 17.80
CA LEU A 162 -9.20 0.20 17.00
C LEU A 162 -9.30 -1.26 16.62
N SER A 163 -10.49 -1.84 16.78
CA SER A 163 -10.81 -3.16 16.24
C SER A 163 -11.30 -2.99 14.80
N ILE A 164 -10.72 -3.77 13.89
CA ILE A 164 -10.97 -3.75 12.45
C ILE A 164 -11.65 -5.05 12.01
#